data_AF-A0A7Y5SIU8-F1
#
_entry.id   AF-A0A7Y5SIU8-F1
#
_cell.length_a   1.000
_cell.length_b   1.000
_cell.length_c   1.000
_cell.angle_alpha   90.00
_cell.angle_beta   90.00
_cell.angle_gamma   90.00
#
_symmetry.space_group_name_H-M   'P 1'
#
loop_
_entity.id
_entity.type
_entity.pdbx_description
1 polymer ?
#
loop_
_entity_poly.entity_id
_entity_poly.type
_entity_poly.pdbx_seq_one_letter_code
_entity_poly.pdbx_strand_id
1 'polypeptide(L)'
;ALITAIEGFLGWNNMRDAFVVGVGSLGSALMGYEGFREYGLNILAGFDIDPSKVGIRVHDKEVFPLEKLPDLVGRMHVLIGILAVPAKAAEDVANLMARSGIRAIWNYAPISLEVPESVVVENMNLSASFAVLSSKLEEVLGRHRRQPVRRR
;
A
#
# COMPACT_ATOMS: atom_id res chain seq x y z
N ALA A 1 -29.15 11.17 0.14
CA ALA A 1 -29.42 10.59 1.47
C ALA A 1 -29.75 9.10 1.38
N LEU A 2 -30.85 8.70 0.73
CA LEU A 2 -31.23 7.28 0.61
C LEU A 2 -30.27 6.46 -0.28
N ILE A 3 -29.86 6.99 -1.44
CA ILE A 3 -28.90 6.33 -2.34
C ILE A 3 -27.58 6.05 -1.62
N THR A 4 -27.00 7.03 -0.94
CA THR A 4 -25.77 6.89 -0.14
C THR A 4 -25.89 5.84 0.97
N ALA A 5 -27.06 5.76 1.64
CA ALA A 5 -27.29 4.75 2.67
C ALA A 5 -27.39 3.33 2.08
N ILE A 6 -27.99 3.20 0.89
CA ILE A 6 -28.06 1.94 0.14
C ILE A 6 -26.67 1.56 -0.38
N GLU A 7 -25.91 2.49 -0.93
CA GLU A 7 -24.52 2.28 -1.39
C GLU A 7 -23.62 1.83 -0.23
N GLY A 8 -23.76 2.44 0.94
CA GLY A 8 -23.07 2.03 2.16
C GLY A 8 -23.49 0.65 2.65
N PHE A 9 -24.79 0.33 2.62
CA PHE A 9 -25.33 -0.97 3.03
C PHE A 9 -24.95 -2.10 2.06
N LEU A 10 -24.95 -1.83 0.76
CA LEU A 10 -24.57 -2.78 -0.30
C LEU A 10 -23.05 -2.95 -0.43
N GLY A 11 -22.25 -2.19 0.31
CA GLY A 11 -20.79 -2.25 0.25
C GLY A 11 -20.19 -1.61 -0.99
N TRP A 12 -20.94 -0.79 -1.74
CA TRP A 12 -20.43 -0.03 -2.89
C TRP A 12 -19.47 1.08 -2.49
N ASN A 13 -19.44 1.43 -1.20
CA ASN A 13 -18.45 2.32 -0.60
C ASN A 13 -17.40 1.52 0.20
N ASN A 14 -16.85 0.46 -0.39
CA ASN A 14 -15.84 -0.39 0.24
C ASN A 14 -14.49 0.34 0.35
N MET A 15 -14.40 1.23 1.33
CA MET A 15 -13.23 2.06 1.62
C MET A 15 -12.29 1.40 2.65
N ARG A 16 -12.48 0.09 2.91
CA ARG A 16 -11.84 -0.60 4.04
C ARG A 16 -11.14 -1.87 3.60
N ASP A 17 -11.66 -2.57 2.61
CA ASP A 17 -10.99 -3.76 2.11
C ASP A 17 -9.90 -3.40 1.10
N ALA A 18 -8.81 -4.13 1.17
CA ALA A 18 -7.67 -3.96 0.28
C ALA A 18 -7.11 -5.28 -0.23
N PHE A 19 -6.51 -5.21 -1.41
CA PHE A 19 -5.67 -6.26 -1.98
C PHE A 19 -4.22 -5.82 -1.99
N VAL A 20 -3.30 -6.75 -1.73
CA VAL A 20 -1.86 -6.53 -1.86
C VAL A 20 -1.36 -7.16 -3.15
N VAL A 21 -0.65 -6.43 -3.99
CA VAL A 21 0.05 -7.00 -5.15
C VAL A 21 1.56 -6.90 -4.93
N GLY A 22 2.22 -8.04 -5.08
CA GLY A 22 3.63 -8.25 -4.73
C GLY A 22 3.76 -8.84 -3.33
N VAL A 23 3.65 -10.16 -3.21
CA VAL A 23 3.78 -10.89 -1.93
C VAL A 23 5.25 -11.26 -1.70
N GLY A 24 6.12 -10.25 -1.78
CA GLY A 24 7.52 -10.36 -1.33
C GLY A 24 7.64 -10.25 0.19
N SER A 25 8.83 -9.91 0.68
CA SER A 25 9.04 -9.66 2.12
C SER A 25 8.12 -8.54 2.64
N LEU A 26 8.03 -7.42 1.91
CA LEU A 26 7.23 -6.28 2.33
C LEU A 26 5.73 -6.55 2.22
N GLY A 27 5.26 -7.06 1.07
CA GLY A 27 3.84 -7.38 0.91
C GLY A 27 3.34 -8.41 1.92
N SER A 28 4.15 -9.44 2.22
CA SER A 28 3.83 -10.42 3.26
C SER A 28 3.72 -9.77 4.65
N ALA A 29 4.67 -8.89 5.00
CA ALA A 29 4.62 -8.17 6.27
C ALA A 29 3.39 -7.26 6.39
N LEU A 30 3.04 -6.54 5.32
CA LEU A 30 1.83 -5.70 5.27
C LEU A 30 0.57 -6.55 5.44
N MET A 31 0.48 -7.71 4.79
CA MET A 31 -0.63 -8.65 4.97
C MET A 31 -0.78 -9.13 6.41
N GLY A 32 0.31 -9.22 7.18
CA GLY A 32 0.31 -9.64 8.58
C GLY A 32 0.13 -8.52 9.60
N TYR A 33 0.14 -7.25 9.19
CA TYR A 33 0.17 -6.14 10.13
C TYR A 33 -1.22 -5.84 10.70
N GLU A 34 -1.44 -6.25 11.96
CA GLU A 34 -2.73 -6.10 12.63
C GLU A 34 -3.12 -4.64 12.92
N GLY A 35 -2.13 -3.73 13.04
CA GLY A 35 -2.38 -2.32 13.30
C GLY A 35 -3.25 -1.65 12.24
N PHE A 36 -3.29 -2.17 11.02
CA PHE A 36 -4.21 -1.67 9.97
C PHE A 36 -5.68 -1.86 10.32
N ARG A 37 -6.03 -2.91 11.08
CA ARG A 37 -7.41 -3.14 11.53
C ARG A 37 -7.90 -2.03 12.45
N GLU A 38 -7.02 -1.46 13.28
CA GLU A 38 -7.35 -0.33 14.17
C GLU A 38 -7.75 0.93 13.39
N TYR A 39 -7.21 1.09 12.17
CA TYR A 39 -7.56 2.16 11.25
C TYR A 39 -8.66 1.76 10.24
N GLY A 40 -9.27 0.59 10.42
CA GLY A 40 -10.36 0.09 9.59
C GLY A 40 -9.93 -0.49 8.24
N LEU A 41 -8.64 -0.72 8.01
CA LEU A 41 -8.11 -1.35 6.80
C LEU A 41 -8.06 -2.88 6.99
N ASN A 42 -8.71 -3.61 6.08
CA ASN A 42 -8.80 -5.05 6.07
C ASN A 42 -8.18 -5.61 4.79
N ILE A 43 -7.02 -6.24 4.90
CA ILE A 43 -6.37 -6.88 3.75
C ILE A 43 -7.02 -8.25 3.54
N LEU A 44 -7.63 -8.45 2.37
CA LEU A 44 -8.39 -9.66 2.06
C LEU A 44 -7.51 -10.76 1.47
N ALA A 45 -6.60 -10.38 0.58
CA ALA A 45 -5.79 -11.32 -0.20
C ALA A 45 -4.52 -10.66 -0.76
N GLY A 46 -3.56 -11.51 -1.12
CA GLY A 46 -2.36 -11.14 -1.86
C GLY A 46 -2.41 -11.62 -3.31
N PHE A 47 -1.62 -10.99 -4.18
CA PHE A 47 -1.44 -11.39 -5.57
C PHE A 47 0.04 -11.37 -5.94
N ASP A 48 0.50 -12.39 -6.65
CA ASP A 48 1.88 -12.47 -7.14
C ASP A 48 1.92 -13.18 -8.51
N ILE A 49 3.00 -12.96 -9.26
CA ILE A 49 3.27 -13.65 -10.52
C ILE A 49 4.14 -14.89 -10.30
N ASP A 50 4.81 -14.99 -9.16
CA ASP A 50 5.66 -16.13 -8.81
C ASP A 50 4.80 -17.37 -8.50
N PRO A 51 4.84 -18.42 -9.33
CA PRO A 51 4.01 -19.61 -9.14
C PRO A 51 4.29 -20.33 -7.82
N SER A 52 5.48 -20.15 -7.24
CA SER A 52 5.83 -20.75 -5.95
C SER A 52 5.07 -20.13 -4.77
N LYS A 53 4.53 -18.92 -4.96
CA LYS A 53 3.72 -18.21 -3.96
C LYS A 53 2.23 -18.36 -4.18
N VAL A 54 1.81 -18.67 -5.41
CA VAL A 54 0.38 -18.81 -5.71
C VAL A 54 -0.20 -20.02 -4.97
N GLY A 55 -1.36 -19.82 -4.33
CA GLY A 55 -2.08 -20.85 -3.58
C GLY A 55 -1.59 -21.04 -2.15
N ILE A 56 -0.52 -20.34 -1.72
CA ILE A 56 -0.11 -20.36 -0.31
C ILE A 56 -0.99 -19.42 0.52
N ARG A 57 -0.97 -19.60 1.84
CA ARG A 57 -1.57 -18.67 2.80
C ARG A 57 -0.47 -17.90 3.53
N VAL A 58 -0.63 -16.58 3.58
CA VAL A 58 0.24 -15.66 4.33
C VAL A 58 -0.64 -14.95 5.36
N HIS A 59 -0.36 -15.16 6.66
CA HIS A 59 -1.15 -14.58 7.75
C HIS A 59 -2.67 -14.79 7.57
N ASP A 60 -3.06 -16.04 7.28
CA ASP A 60 -4.43 -16.49 7.01
C ASP A 60 -5.13 -15.84 5.82
N LYS A 61 -4.37 -15.28 4.88
CA LYS A 61 -4.88 -14.68 3.64
C LYS A 61 -4.31 -15.44 2.45
N GLU A 62 -5.16 -15.73 1.48
CA GLU A 62 -4.77 -16.47 0.29
C GLU A 62 -3.96 -15.58 -0.67
N VAL A 63 -2.99 -16.20 -1.35
CA VAL A 63 -2.23 -15.56 -2.42
C VAL A 63 -2.72 -16.10 -3.76
N PHE A 64 -3.28 -15.22 -4.58
CA PHE A 64 -3.80 -15.53 -5.91
C PHE A 64 -2.77 -15.24 -7.00
N PRO A 65 -2.88 -15.89 -8.17
CA PRO A 65 -2.14 -15.47 -9.34
C PRO A 65 -2.65 -14.09 -9.79
N LEU A 66 -1.75 -13.22 -10.26
CA LEU A 66 -2.07 -11.82 -10.62
C LEU A 66 -3.23 -11.71 -11.62
N GLU A 67 -3.38 -12.68 -12.51
CA GLU A 67 -4.42 -12.74 -13.53
C GLU A 67 -5.84 -12.82 -12.94
N LYS A 68 -5.99 -13.23 -11.68
CA LYS A 68 -7.29 -13.24 -10.97
C LYS A 68 -7.67 -11.87 -10.38
N LEU A 69 -6.75 -10.89 -10.38
CA LEU A 69 -7.01 -9.57 -9.79
C LEU A 69 -8.27 -8.91 -10.36
N PRO A 70 -8.49 -8.84 -11.69
CA PRO A 70 -9.67 -8.18 -12.25
C PRO A 70 -11.00 -8.82 -11.81
N ASP A 71 -11.07 -10.16 -11.79
CA ASP A 71 -12.28 -10.88 -11.36
C ASP A 71 -12.58 -10.62 -9.88
N LEU A 72 -11.57 -10.74 -9.02
CA LEU A 72 -11.75 -10.57 -7.58
C LEU A 72 -12.06 -9.12 -7.19
N VAL A 73 -11.46 -8.13 -7.86
CA VAL A 73 -11.79 -6.72 -7.64
C VAL A 73 -13.26 -6.46 -7.99
N GLY A 74 -13.73 -6.92 -9.14
CA GLY A 74 -15.13 -6.74 -9.56
C GLY A 74 -16.12 -7.45 -8.65
N ARG A 75 -15.85 -8.70 -8.27
CA ARG A 75 -16.75 -9.50 -7.42
C ARG A 75 -16.84 -8.99 -6.00
N MET A 76 -15.71 -8.57 -5.42
CA MET A 76 -15.63 -8.14 -4.03
C MET A 76 -15.77 -6.63 -3.86
N HIS A 77 -15.89 -5.89 -4.97
CA HIS A 77 -15.99 -4.42 -5.00
C HIS A 77 -14.86 -3.74 -4.22
N VAL A 78 -13.63 -4.28 -4.30
CA VAL A 78 -12.48 -3.74 -3.57
C VAL A 78 -12.00 -2.48 -4.26
N LEU A 79 -11.83 -1.39 -3.49
CA LEU A 79 -11.41 -0.10 -4.03
C LEU A 79 -9.94 0.24 -3.74
N ILE A 80 -9.30 -0.47 -2.81
CA ILE A 80 -7.94 -0.17 -2.34
C ILE A 80 -6.96 -1.26 -2.80
N GLY A 81 -5.87 -0.83 -3.46
CA GLY A 81 -4.73 -1.67 -3.82
C GLY A 81 -3.48 -1.23 -3.07
N ILE A 82 -2.75 -2.17 -2.48
CA ILE A 82 -1.42 -1.95 -1.90
C ILE A 82 -0.41 -2.49 -2.92
N LEU A 83 0.45 -1.62 -3.44
CA LEU A 83 1.43 -1.96 -4.47
C LEU A 83 2.82 -2.13 -3.86
N ALA A 84 3.28 -3.37 -3.76
CA ALA A 84 4.57 -3.74 -3.15
C ALA A 84 5.45 -4.54 -4.14
N VAL A 85 5.44 -4.13 -5.41
CA VAL A 85 6.23 -4.75 -6.49
C VAL A 85 7.52 -3.97 -6.78
N PRO A 86 8.51 -4.58 -7.45
CA PRO A 86 9.68 -3.84 -7.92
C PRO A 86 9.30 -2.73 -8.92
N ALA A 87 10.09 -1.64 -8.95
CA ALA A 87 9.87 -0.48 -9.82
C ALA A 87 9.52 -0.84 -11.28
N LYS A 88 10.25 -1.81 -11.85
CA LYS A 88 10.07 -2.26 -13.25
C LYS A 88 8.67 -2.79 -13.58
N ALA A 89 7.90 -3.22 -12.58
CA ALA A 89 6.56 -3.78 -12.74
C ALA A 89 5.46 -2.85 -12.18
N ALA A 90 5.84 -1.76 -11.51
CA ALA A 90 4.91 -0.96 -10.74
C ALA A 90 3.89 -0.23 -11.63
N GLU A 91 4.31 0.34 -12.77
CA GLU A 91 3.41 1.00 -13.71
C GLU A 91 2.38 0.04 -14.31
N ASP A 92 2.82 -1.11 -14.81
CA ASP A 92 1.94 -2.10 -15.44
C ASP A 92 0.88 -2.63 -14.47
N VAL A 93 1.31 -2.92 -13.23
CA VAL A 93 0.43 -3.42 -12.17
C VAL A 93 -0.51 -2.32 -11.67
N ALA A 94 -0.05 -1.10 -11.50
CA ALA A 94 -0.89 0.03 -11.10
C ALA A 94 -1.98 0.31 -12.14
N ASN A 95 -1.62 0.28 -13.42
CA ASN A 95 -2.58 0.44 -14.51
C ASN A 95 -3.55 -0.76 -14.61
N LEU A 96 -3.09 -1.99 -14.31
CA LEU A 96 -3.98 -3.15 -14.18
C LEU A 96 -4.98 -2.98 -13.03
N MET A 97 -4.51 -2.56 -11.85
CA MET A 97 -5.37 -2.24 -10.70
C MET A 97 -6.44 -1.21 -11.09
N ALA A 98 -6.03 -0.10 -11.69
CA ALA A 98 -6.91 0.98 -12.12
C ALA A 98 -8.01 0.47 -13.07
N ARG A 99 -7.62 -0.26 -14.13
CA ARG A 99 -8.58 -0.86 -15.09
C ARG A 99 -9.48 -1.91 -14.47
N SER A 100 -9.04 -2.55 -13.39
CA SER A 100 -9.82 -3.57 -12.68
C SER A 100 -10.89 -2.97 -11.76
N GLY A 101 -10.84 -1.67 -11.48
CA GLY A 101 -11.79 -0.97 -10.62
C GLY A 101 -11.21 -0.45 -9.30
N ILE A 102 -9.91 -0.62 -9.05
CA ILE A 102 -9.22 0.00 -7.90
C ILE A 102 -9.24 1.52 -8.07
N ARG A 103 -9.57 2.23 -6.99
CA ARG A 103 -9.71 3.69 -6.95
C ARG A 103 -8.69 4.37 -6.05
N ALA A 104 -8.02 3.62 -5.17
CA ALA A 104 -6.93 4.09 -4.35
C ALA A 104 -5.76 3.11 -4.38
N ILE A 105 -4.56 3.59 -4.66
CA ILE A 105 -3.33 2.80 -4.65
C ILE A 105 -2.41 3.34 -3.57
N TRP A 106 -2.06 2.49 -2.61
CA TRP A 106 -1.00 2.76 -1.65
C TRP A 106 0.31 2.20 -2.18
N ASN A 107 1.14 3.07 -2.73
CA ASN A 107 2.33 2.72 -3.48
C ASN A 107 3.57 2.62 -2.59
N TYR A 108 4.14 1.43 -2.47
CA TYR A 108 5.43 1.18 -1.83
C TYR A 108 6.57 0.97 -2.84
N ALA A 109 6.29 0.99 -4.15
CA ALA A 109 7.33 0.93 -5.16
C ALA A 109 8.12 2.26 -5.18
N PRO A 110 9.44 2.23 -5.44
CA PRO A 110 10.29 3.43 -5.37
C PRO A 110 10.21 4.27 -6.65
N ILE A 111 9.00 4.49 -7.18
CA ILE A 111 8.71 5.33 -8.34
C ILE A 111 7.40 6.08 -8.13
N SER A 112 7.23 7.22 -8.79
CA SER A 112 5.91 7.82 -8.99
C SER A 112 5.16 7.02 -10.05
N LEU A 113 3.85 6.86 -9.87
CA LEU A 113 2.99 6.11 -10.81
C LEU A 113 2.28 7.07 -11.75
N GLU A 114 2.17 6.69 -13.02
CA GLU A 114 1.32 7.34 -14.01
C GLU A 114 0.02 6.54 -14.18
N VAL A 115 -1.02 6.97 -13.46
CA VAL A 115 -2.36 6.35 -13.48
C VAL A 115 -3.44 7.40 -13.82
N PRO A 116 -4.63 6.98 -14.29
CA PRO A 116 -5.72 7.92 -14.57
C PRO A 116 -6.11 8.78 -13.36
N GLU A 117 -6.54 10.02 -13.59
CA GLU A 117 -6.96 10.97 -12.53
C GLU A 117 -8.08 10.44 -11.62
N SER A 118 -8.82 9.43 -12.08
CA SER A 118 -9.84 8.75 -11.27
C SER A 118 -9.26 7.90 -10.13
N VAL A 119 -7.94 7.69 -10.08
CA VAL A 119 -7.25 6.87 -9.07
C VAL A 119 -6.41 7.76 -8.16
N VAL A 120 -6.67 7.68 -6.85
CA VAL A 120 -5.85 8.33 -5.83
C VAL A 120 -4.59 7.50 -5.60
N VAL A 121 -3.42 8.13 -5.58
CA VAL A 121 -2.15 7.45 -5.27
C VAL A 121 -1.51 8.11 -4.06
N GLU A 122 -1.20 7.30 -3.05
CA GLU A 122 -0.39 7.72 -1.90
C GLU A 122 0.96 6.99 -1.95
N ASN A 123 2.07 7.74 -1.93
CA ASN A 123 3.41 7.17 -2.09
C ASN A 123 4.12 7.02 -0.74
N MET A 124 4.50 5.79 -0.40
CA MET A 124 5.34 5.50 0.75
C MET A 124 6.81 5.67 0.41
N ASN A 125 7.33 6.88 0.64
CA ASN A 125 8.74 7.17 0.44
C ASN A 125 9.54 6.97 1.76
N LEU A 126 9.98 5.73 1.98
CA LEU A 126 10.83 5.40 3.13
C LEU A 126 12.16 6.17 3.13
N SER A 127 12.75 6.40 1.95
CA SER A 127 14.00 7.15 1.80
C SER A 127 13.84 8.61 2.24
N ALA A 128 12.73 9.25 1.88
CA ALA A 128 12.42 10.61 2.32
C ALA A 128 12.18 10.67 3.83
N SER A 129 11.46 9.70 4.39
CA SER A 129 11.26 9.59 5.84
C SER A 129 12.59 9.44 6.58
N PHE A 130 13.49 8.59 6.08
CA PHE A 130 14.83 8.43 6.63
C PHE A 130 15.68 9.70 6.49
N ALA A 131 15.62 10.40 5.35
CA ALA A 131 16.34 11.68 5.18
C ALA A 131 15.90 12.72 6.21
N VAL A 132 14.59 12.83 6.46
CA VAL A 132 14.04 13.70 7.53
C VAL A 132 14.54 13.27 8.91
N LEU A 133 14.56 11.97 9.20
CA LEU A 133 15.08 11.45 10.46
C LEU A 133 16.58 11.76 10.63
N SER A 134 17.37 11.57 9.58
CA SER A 134 18.81 11.83 9.57
C SER A 134 19.10 13.30 9.83
N SER A 135 18.37 14.21 9.17
CA SER A 135 18.48 15.66 9.40
C SER A 135 18.14 16.04 10.84
N LYS A 136 17.06 15.48 11.41
CA LYS A 136 16.71 15.69 12.82
C LYS A 136 17.80 15.18 13.77
N LEU A 137 18.39 14.02 13.47
CA LEU A 137 19.49 13.46 14.26
C LEU A 137 20.73 14.36 14.22
N GLU A 138 21.09 14.89 13.06
CA GLU A 138 22.19 15.85 12.91
C GLU A 138 21.97 17.12 13.72
N GLU A 139 20.75 17.65 13.78
CA GLU A 139 20.44 18.80 14.64
C GLU A 139 20.63 18.50 16.13
N VAL A 140 20.16 17.33 16.58
CA VAL A 140 20.30 16.89 17.98
C VAL A 140 21.78 16.74 18.33
N LEU A 141 22.56 16.08 17.48
CA LEU A 141 24.00 15.86 17.69
C LEU A 141 24.83 17.15 17.50
N GLY A 142 24.43 18.02 16.58
CA GLY A 142 25.08 19.29 16.29
C GLY A 142 24.88 20.35 17.37
N ARG A 143 23.74 20.35 18.06
CA ARG A 143 23.51 21.18 19.26
C ARG A 143 24.46 20.84 20.41
N HIS A 144 24.91 19.58 20.52
CA HIS A 144 25.91 19.17 21.51
C HIS A 144 27.34 19.64 21.20
N ARG A 145 27.66 20.01 19.95
CA ARG A 145 28.99 20.54 19.56
C ARG A 145 29.15 22.06 19.69
N ARG A 146 28.07 22.82 19.92
CA ARG A 146 28.07 24.30 19.94
C ARG A 146 27.87 24.91 21.34
N GLN A 147 28.50 24.38 22.39
CA GLN A 147 28.77 25.17 23.60
C GLN A 147 30.19 25.75 23.50
N PRO A 148 30.37 27.06 23.25
CA PRO A 148 31.68 27.68 23.34
C PRO A 148 32.04 27.89 24.82
N VAL A 149 33.24 27.45 25.15
CA VAL A 149 34.02 27.76 26.35
C VAL A 149 33.79 29.21 26.79
N ARG A 150 33.26 29.41 28.00
CA ARG A 150 33.22 30.72 28.67
C ARG A 150 34.65 31.24 28.80
N ARG A 151 35.00 32.27 28.03
CA ARG A 151 36.27 33.01 28.16
C ARG A 151 36.35 33.63 29.56
N ARG A 152 37.46 33.38 30.25
CA ARG A 152 37.90 34.14 31.43
C ARG A 152 38.61 35.41 30.98
#